data_AF-A0A7K4JQV7-F1
#
_entry.id   AF-A0A7K4JQV7-F1
#
_cell.length_a   1.000
_cell.length_b   1.000
_cell.length_c   1.000
_cell.angle_alpha   90.00
_cell.angle_beta   90.00
_cell.angle_gamma   90.00
#
_symmetry.space_group_name_H-M   'P 1'
#
loop_
_entity.id
_entity.type
_entity.pdbx_description
1 polymer ?
#
loop_
_entity_poly.entity_id
_entity_poly.type
_entity_poly.pdbx_seq_one_letter_code
_entity_poly.pdbx_strand_id
1 'polypeptide(L)' 'MTASECLVHPWIKPLSRKQAANRSRSSINMKNFRKFNARRKWKLSYHMVSACNRLCRTRLLCSLRKEDEELVSP' A
#
# COMPACT_ATOMS: atom_id res chain seq x y z
N MET A 1 9.02 -4.71 -25.64
CA MET A 1 8.26 -3.74 -24.83
C MET A 1 9.20 -3.05 -23.87
N THR A 2 9.83 -1.99 -24.35
CA THR A 2 10.70 -1.11 -23.55
C THR A 2 9.93 0.13 -23.08
N ALA A 3 10.43 0.82 -22.06
CA ALA A 3 9.81 2.08 -21.62
C ALA A 3 9.76 3.11 -22.76
N SER A 4 10.81 3.17 -23.59
CA SER A 4 10.90 4.04 -24.77
C SER A 4 9.80 3.75 -25.80
N GLU A 5 9.50 2.48 -26.06
CA GLU A 5 8.40 2.06 -26.94
C GLU A 5 7.02 2.47 -26.37
N CYS A 6 6.83 2.42 -25.05
CA CYS A 6 5.58 2.84 -24.43
C CYS A 6 5.32 4.35 -24.62
N LEU A 7 6.35 5.19 -24.60
CA LEU A 7 6.20 6.65 -24.74
C LEU A 7 5.62 7.06 -26.10
N VAL A 8 5.83 6.26 -27.15
CA VAL A 8 5.26 6.50 -28.49
C VAL A 8 3.92 5.79 -28.71
N HIS A 9 3.41 5.08 -27.71
CA HIS A 9 2.13 4.37 -27.82
C HIS A 9 0.97 5.37 -28.04
N PRO A 10 0.01 5.10 -28.95
CA PRO A 10 -1.04 6.06 -29.31
C PRO A 10 -1.92 6.53 -28.14
N TRP A 11 -2.06 5.70 -27.11
CA TRP A 11 -2.75 6.11 -25.89
C TRP A 11 -1.97 7.18 -25.12
N ILE A 12 -0.64 7.10 -25.07
CA ILE A 12 0.24 8.03 -24.36
C ILE A 12 0.53 9.27 -25.21
N LYS A 13 0.90 9.07 -26.49
CA LYS A 13 1.15 10.13 -27.48
C LYS A 13 0.19 9.96 -28.67
N PRO A 14 -1.00 10.60 -28.64
CA PRO A 14 -1.96 10.52 -29.75
C PRO A 14 -1.34 11.04 -31.05
N LEU A 15 -1.52 10.28 -32.13
CA LEU A 15 -1.00 10.62 -33.46
C LEU A 15 -2.04 11.38 -34.31
N SER A 16 -3.30 11.41 -33.87
CA SER A 16 -4.42 12.06 -34.56
C SER A 16 -5.38 12.74 -33.58
N ARG A 17 -6.11 13.76 -34.06
CA ARG A 17 -7.16 14.43 -33.27
C ARG A 17 -8.26 13.46 -32.83
N LYS A 18 -8.61 12.48 -33.67
CA LYS A 18 -9.61 11.44 -33.36
C LYS A 18 -9.18 10.60 -32.15
N GLN A 19 -7.92 10.18 -32.10
CA GLN A 19 -7.39 9.45 -30.94
C GLN A 19 -7.39 10.31 -29.66
N ALA A 20 -7.00 11.59 -29.77
CA ALA A 20 -7.04 12.51 -28.64
C ALA A 20 -8.46 12.71 -28.10
N ALA A 21 -9.45 12.89 -28.99
CA ALA A 21 -10.85 13.04 -28.63
C ALA A 21 -11.45 11.76 -28.02
N ASN A 22 -11.10 10.58 -28.54
CA ASN A 22 -11.53 9.31 -27.96
C ASN A 22 -10.95 9.12 -26.56
N ARG A 23 -9.67 9.46 -26.36
CA ARG A 23 -9.02 9.42 -25.04
C ARG A 23 -9.69 10.37 -24.07
N SER A 24 -9.97 11.61 -24.46
CA SER A 24 -10.57 12.61 -23.56
C SER A 24 -12.00 12.25 -23.12
N ARG A 25 -12.76 11.56 -23.99
CA ARG A 25 -14.11 11.07 -23.66
C ARG A 25 -14.12 9.79 -22.83
N SER A 26 -13.00 9.06 -22.79
CA SER A 26 -12.91 7.81 -22.04
C SER A 26 -12.88 8.10 -20.54
N SER A 27 -13.79 7.49 -19.79
CA SER A 27 -13.86 7.63 -18.34
C SER A 27 -13.24 6.42 -17.63
N ILE A 28 -12.77 6.64 -16.41
CA ILE A 28 -12.34 5.55 -15.52
C ILE A 28 -13.44 5.28 -14.49
N ASN A 29 -13.55 4.02 -14.07
CA ASN A 29 -14.47 3.66 -12.99
C ASN A 29 -13.96 4.18 -11.64
N MET A 30 -14.35 5.41 -11.31
CA MET A 30 -13.89 6.09 -10.11
C MET A 30 -14.43 5.43 -8.82
N LYS A 31 -15.59 4.76 -8.88
CA LYS A 31 -16.14 4.01 -7.74
C LYS A 31 -15.18 2.90 -7.31
N ASN A 32 -14.71 2.10 -8.26
CA ASN A 32 -13.75 1.03 -8.00
C ASN A 32 -12.38 1.58 -7.63
N PHE A 33 -11.90 2.64 -8.30
CA PHE A 33 -10.62 3.26 -7.99
C PHE A 33 -10.55 3.80 -6.55
N ARG A 34 -11.62 4.47 -6.09
CA ARG A 34 -11.76 4.93 -4.70
C ARG A 34 -11.80 3.76 -3.72
N LYS A 35 -12.59 2.72 -4.00
CA LYS A 35 -12.67 1.51 -3.17
C LYS A 35 -11.31 0.81 -3.04
N PHE A 36 -10.55 0.71 -4.13
CA PHE A 36 -9.21 0.14 -4.13
C PHE A 36 -8.25 0.95 -3.26
N ASN A 37 -8.21 2.27 -3.43
CA ASN A 37 -7.34 3.14 -2.63
C ASN A 37 -7.71 3.11 -1.14
N ALA A 38 -9.00 3.08 -0.82
CA ALA A 38 -9.46 2.91 0.56
C ALA A 38 -8.89 1.62 1.15
N ARG A 39 -9.06 0.47 0.48
CA ARG A 39 -8.50 -0.81 0.95
C ARG A 39 -6.99 -0.78 1.11
N ARG A 40 -6.26 -0.14 0.19
CA ARG A 40 -4.81 0.04 0.27
C ARG A 40 -4.40 0.82 1.52
N LYS A 41 -5.07 1.95 1.81
CA LYS A 41 -4.82 2.75 3.01
C LYS A 41 -5.13 1.95 4.28
N TRP A 42 -6.29 1.30 4.34
CA TRP A 42 -6.70 0.45 5.47
C TRP A 42 -5.70 -0.67 5.75
N LYS A 43 -5.18 -1.34 4.72
CA LYS A 43 -4.18 -2.39 4.88
C LYS A 43 -2.90 -1.85 5.53
N LEU A 44 -2.41 -0.70 5.09
CA LEU A 44 -1.22 -0.08 5.70
C LEU A 44 -1.47 0.29 7.16
N SER A 45 -2.60 0.93 7.48
CA SER A 45 -2.96 1.27 8.86
C SER A 45 -3.05 0.04 9.77
N TYR A 46 -3.69 -1.04 9.28
CA TYR A 46 -3.75 -2.30 10.02
C TYR A 46 -2.37 -2.90 10.26
N HIS A 47 -1.50 -2.92 9.24
CA HIS A 47 -0.13 -3.43 9.38
C HIS A 47 0.67 -2.62 10.42
N MET A 48 0.53 -1.29 10.43
CA MET A 48 1.19 -0.42 11.41
C MET A 48 0.74 -0.74 12.84
N VAL A 49 -0.57 -0.77 13.08
CA VAL A 49 -1.12 -1.08 14.41
C VAL A 49 -0.75 -2.49 14.85
N SER A 50 -0.82 -3.47 13.94
CA SER A 50 -0.43 -4.86 14.22
C SER A 50 1.05 -4.96 14.60
N ALA A 51 1.93 -4.25 13.90
CA ALA A 51 3.36 -4.21 14.21
C ALA A 51 3.62 -3.61 15.60
N CYS A 52 3.00 -2.46 15.92
CA CYS A 52 3.09 -1.85 17.24
C CYS A 52 2.58 -2.80 18.34
N ASN A 53 1.42 -3.44 18.13
CA ASN A 53 0.85 -4.38 19.09
C ASN A 53 1.76 -5.59 19.32
N ARG A 54 2.37 -6.12 18.24
CA ARG A 54 3.33 -7.22 18.33
C ARG A 54 4.56 -6.80 19.13
N LEU A 55 5.10 -5.61 18.86
CA LEU A 55 6.27 -5.08 19.58
C LEU A 55 5.98 -4.85 21.07
N CYS A 56 4.83 -4.26 21.41
CA CYS A 56 4.41 -4.07 22.79
C CYS A 56 4.28 -5.41 23.52
N ARG A 57 3.62 -6.40 22.91
CA ARG A 57 3.51 -7.76 23.49
C ARG A 57 4.88 -8.41 23.68
N THR A 58 5.78 -8.32 22.71
CA THR A 58 7.14 -8.87 22.86
C THR A 58 7.93 -8.16 23.96
N ARG A 59 7.83 -6.83 24.09
CA ARG A 59 8.50 -6.10 25.17
C ARG A 59 7.96 -6.48 26.54
N LEU A 60 6.63 -6.59 26.69
CA LEU A 60 5.98 -7.04 27.92
C LEU A 60 6.40 -8.47 28.30
N LEU A 61 6.47 -9.38 27.32
CA LEU A 61 6.95 -10.74 27.57
C LEU A 61 8.44 -10.75 27.98
N CYS A 62 9.28 -9.91 27.36
CA CYS A 62 10.68 -9.80 27.77
C CYS A 62 10.84 -9.18 29.17
N SER A 63 10.00 -8.22 29.57
CA SER A 63 10.05 -7.64 30.91
C SER A 63 9.60 -8.63 31.99
N LEU A 64 8.51 -9.38 31.75
CA LEU A 64 8.06 -10.42 32.69
C LEU A 64 9.14 -11.50 32.91
N ARG A 65 9.87 -11.90 31.85
CA ARG A 65 10.96 -12.87 31.98
C ARG A 65 12.14 -12.35 32.81
N LYS A 66 12.38 -11.04 32.83
CA LYS A 66 13.43 -10.44 33.68
C LYS A 66 13.03 -10.44 35.15
N GLU A 67 11.76 -10.16 35.45
CA GLU A 67 11.24 -10.21 36.82
C GLU A 67 11.29 -11.64 37.38
N ASP A 68 10.97 -12.65 36.55
CA ASP A 68 11.07 -14.07 36.93
C ASP A 68 12.53 -14.51 37.15
N GLU A 69 13.49 -14.05 36.33
CA GLU A 69 14.93 -14.33 36.56
C GLU A 69 15.48 -13.64 37.82
N GLU A 70 15.08 -12.40 38.13
CA GLU A 70 15.51 -11.72 39.36
C GLU A 70 14.95 -12.39 40.64
N LEU A 71 13.74 -12.96 40.58
CA LEU A 71 13.13 -13.66 41.71
C LEU A 71 13.70 -15.07 41.96
N VAL A 72 14.45 -15.63 41.00
CA VAL A 72 15.03 -16.98 41.06
C VAL A 72 16.52 -16.96 41.41
N SER A 73 17.17 -15.79 41.46
CA SER A 73 18.57 -15.66 41.91
C SER A 73 18.65 -15.48 43.44
N PRO A 74 19.44 -16.31 44.18
CA PRO A 74 19.66 -16.18 45.63
C PRO A 74 20.37 -14.90 46.06
#